data_AF-A0A5C7UI43-F1
#
_entry.id   AF-A0A5C7UI43-F1
#
_cell.length_a   1.000
_cell.length_b   1.000
_cell.length_c   1.000
_cell.angle_alpha   90.00
_cell.angle_beta   90.00
_cell.angle_gamma   90.00
#
_symmetry.space_group_name_H-M   'P 1'
#
loop_
_entity.id
_entity.type
_entity.pdbx_description
1 polymer ?
#
loop_
_entity_poly.entity_id
_entity_poly.type
_entity_poly.pdbx_seq_one_letter_code
_entity_poly.pdbx_strand_id
1 'polypeptide(L)'
;MTKNSLALQRSDLQKNGKFVEEHRLYRFWFEFLALSPSYELARRYRSTKGRLTKEDAARLPADFDRVLEIYDTFGNVQEFLFKTWWVDRAVELFGISGAPSKTVSIYKFANGTNPDKEKVNAAVGKYLDATRLKQNKPPAILLSIPLNATRQQVLKEIKTLLDEHIQKPNKPAKPLFELADKDVHVQNIIDAMSVLWIRAARPDWRLWQIGEECKIKKTRKSRSPDPDAFDSMRTLEQMTSRKLKTAMYIAENAARGIFPSQAKPKSYVKFDPTEFSKILSKKTAWIKKEKARILEQAKLN
;
A
#
# COMPACT_ATOMS: atom_id res chain seq x y z
N MET A 1 4.82 -25.08 12.40
CA MET A 1 3.92 -23.90 12.20
C MET A 1 3.59 -23.80 10.73
N THR A 2 2.35 -24.08 10.35
CA THR A 2 1.86 -23.96 8.97
C THR A 2 1.94 -22.50 8.53
N LYS A 3 2.70 -22.22 7.46
CA LYS A 3 2.82 -20.88 6.87
C LYS A 3 1.42 -20.38 6.53
N ASN A 4 1.04 -19.18 6.99
CA ASN A 4 -0.26 -18.60 6.63
C ASN A 4 -0.33 -18.39 5.11
N SER A 5 -1.07 -19.25 4.42
CA SER A 5 -1.17 -19.28 2.95
C SER A 5 -1.73 -17.98 2.38
N LEU A 6 -2.43 -17.17 3.18
CA LEU A 6 -3.05 -15.90 2.80
C LEU A 6 -2.20 -14.67 3.15
N ALA A 7 -1.09 -14.84 3.87
CA ALA A 7 -0.15 -13.74 4.14
C ALA A 7 0.80 -13.55 2.95
N LEU A 8 1.08 -12.28 2.61
CA LEU A 8 2.11 -11.95 1.63
C LEU A 8 3.47 -12.48 2.09
N GLN A 9 4.21 -13.05 1.14
CA GLN A 9 5.59 -13.48 1.31
C GLN A 9 6.51 -12.53 0.56
N ARG A 10 7.80 -12.51 0.93
CA ARG A 10 8.80 -11.70 0.21
C ARG A 10 8.90 -12.04 -1.28
N SER A 11 8.66 -13.30 -1.65
CA SER A 11 8.60 -13.73 -3.05
C SER A 11 7.46 -13.08 -3.82
N ASP A 12 6.35 -12.75 -3.15
CA ASP A 12 5.17 -12.15 -3.79
C ASP A 12 5.40 -10.68 -4.18
N LEU A 13 6.45 -10.04 -3.65
CA LEU A 13 6.83 -8.66 -3.96
C LEU A 13 7.64 -8.55 -5.27
N GLN A 14 7.87 -9.67 -5.97
CA GLN A 14 8.68 -9.72 -7.18
C GLN A 14 8.00 -10.59 -8.24
N LYS A 15 7.96 -10.10 -9.49
CA LYS A 15 7.34 -10.79 -10.63
C LYS A 15 7.92 -10.20 -11.91
N ASN A 16 8.22 -11.04 -12.90
CA ASN A 16 8.65 -10.61 -14.24
C ASN A 16 9.81 -9.59 -14.25
N GLY A 17 10.79 -9.76 -13.35
CA GLY A 17 11.93 -8.84 -13.24
C GLY A 17 11.59 -7.46 -12.68
N LYS A 18 10.40 -7.28 -12.10
CA LYS A 18 10.01 -6.10 -11.32
C LYS A 18 9.97 -6.44 -9.83
N PHE A 19 10.21 -5.44 -8.99
CA PHE A 19 10.02 -5.54 -7.55
C PHE A 19 9.23 -4.37 -7.00
N VAL A 20 8.44 -4.61 -5.95
CA VAL A 20 7.75 -3.57 -5.20
C VAL A 20 8.41 -3.43 -3.83
N GLU A 21 8.72 -2.19 -3.45
CA GLU A 21 9.09 -1.89 -2.07
C GLU A 21 7.89 -2.14 -1.14
N GLU A 22 8.06 -2.99 -0.13
CA GLU A 22 6.96 -3.34 0.78
C GLU A 22 6.48 -2.10 1.54
N HIS A 23 5.23 -1.71 1.34
CA HIS A 23 4.63 -0.61 2.07
C HIS A 23 3.19 -0.92 2.46
N ARG A 24 2.85 -0.69 3.74
CA ARG A 24 1.49 -0.99 4.28
C ARG A 24 0.39 -0.21 3.56
N LEU A 25 0.71 0.97 3.02
CA LEU A 25 -0.24 1.81 2.28
C LEU A 25 -0.85 1.11 1.07
N TYR A 26 -0.16 0.20 0.39
CA TYR A 26 -0.78 -0.51 -0.73
C TYR A 26 -1.95 -1.40 -0.31
N ARG A 27 -1.91 -1.96 0.92
CA ARG A 27 -3.08 -2.66 1.47
C ARG A 27 -4.25 -1.70 1.67
N PHE A 28 -3.98 -0.51 2.18
CA PHE A 28 -5.02 0.49 2.37
C PHE A 28 -5.57 1.00 1.04
N TRP A 29 -4.73 1.16 0.01
CA TRP A 29 -5.19 1.51 -1.33
C TRP A 29 -6.22 0.50 -1.83
N PHE A 30 -5.90 -0.79 -1.75
CA PHE A 30 -6.81 -1.88 -2.13
C PHE A 30 -8.15 -1.81 -1.37
N GLU A 31 -8.13 -1.57 -0.05
CA GLU A 31 -9.36 -1.50 0.74
C GLU A 31 -10.16 -0.21 0.49
N PHE A 32 -9.49 0.92 0.27
CA PHE A 32 -10.15 2.19 -0.04
C PHE A 32 -10.84 2.18 -1.40
N LEU A 33 -10.28 1.48 -2.41
CA LEU A 33 -10.97 1.25 -3.68
C LEU A 33 -12.29 0.52 -3.47
N ALA A 34 -12.32 -0.47 -2.56
CA ALA A 34 -13.56 -1.18 -2.24
C ALA A 34 -14.59 -0.32 -1.48
N LEU A 35 -14.18 0.83 -0.94
CA LEU A 35 -15.02 1.80 -0.23
C LEU A 35 -15.31 3.07 -1.05
N SER A 36 -14.82 3.17 -2.29
CA SER A 36 -15.05 4.32 -3.16
C SER A 36 -16.36 4.18 -3.94
N PRO A 37 -17.29 5.15 -3.82
CA PRO A 37 -18.53 5.12 -4.61
C PRO A 37 -18.30 5.27 -6.11
N SER A 38 -17.33 6.08 -6.55
CA SER A 38 -17.01 6.18 -7.99
C SER A 38 -16.39 4.89 -8.54
N TYR A 39 -15.56 4.20 -7.76
CA TYR A 39 -15.01 2.90 -8.15
C TYR A 39 -16.08 1.80 -8.25
N GLU A 40 -17.06 1.81 -7.36
CA GLU A 40 -18.24 0.93 -7.44
C GLU A 40 -19.09 1.24 -8.69
N LEU A 41 -19.23 2.51 -9.08
CA LEU A 41 -19.90 2.87 -10.34
C LEU A 41 -19.13 2.33 -11.55
N ALA A 42 -17.81 2.41 -11.55
CA ALA A 42 -16.98 1.81 -12.61
C ALA A 42 -17.16 0.29 -12.68
N ARG A 43 -17.21 -0.39 -11.53
CA ARG A 43 -17.53 -1.82 -11.45
C ARG A 43 -18.89 -2.14 -12.08
N ARG A 44 -19.93 -1.39 -11.73
CA ARG A 44 -21.28 -1.58 -12.28
C ARG A 44 -21.30 -1.33 -13.77
N TYR A 45 -20.72 -0.23 -14.21
CA TYR A 45 -20.61 0.13 -15.63
C TYR A 45 -19.98 -1.00 -16.44
N ARG A 46 -18.85 -1.56 -15.98
CA ARG A 46 -18.21 -2.70 -16.65
C ARG A 46 -19.04 -3.98 -16.57
N SER A 47 -19.65 -4.27 -15.43
CA SER A 47 -20.47 -5.47 -15.22
C SER A 47 -21.73 -5.46 -16.10
N THR A 48 -22.32 -4.30 -16.37
CA THR A 48 -23.53 -4.14 -17.18
C THR A 48 -23.25 -3.72 -18.62
N LYS A 49 -21.98 -3.78 -19.07
CA LYS A 49 -21.55 -3.39 -20.42
C LYS A 49 -21.99 -1.97 -20.80
N GLY A 50 -21.83 -1.04 -19.86
CA GLY A 50 -22.13 0.39 -20.01
C GLY A 50 -23.55 0.80 -19.66
N ARG A 51 -24.43 -0.14 -19.28
CA ARG A 51 -25.84 0.14 -18.99
C ARG A 51 -26.04 0.41 -17.49
N LEU A 52 -25.87 1.67 -17.08
CA LEU A 52 -26.16 2.09 -15.70
C LEU A 52 -27.66 2.40 -15.52
N THR A 53 -28.14 2.33 -14.27
CA THR A 53 -29.48 2.85 -13.94
C THR A 53 -29.48 4.38 -14.06
N LYS A 54 -30.67 4.99 -14.09
CA LYS A 54 -30.79 6.45 -14.15
C LYS A 54 -30.13 7.12 -12.94
N GLU A 55 -30.26 6.51 -11.77
CA GLU A 55 -29.70 6.99 -10.51
C GLU A 55 -28.17 6.92 -10.52
N ASP A 56 -27.60 5.83 -11.03
CA ASP A 56 -26.15 5.65 -11.15
C ASP A 56 -25.55 6.57 -12.22
N ALA A 57 -26.23 6.75 -13.34
CA ALA A 57 -25.81 7.68 -14.39
C ALA A 57 -25.83 9.15 -13.90
N ALA A 58 -26.84 9.55 -13.13
CA ALA A 58 -27.01 10.92 -12.66
C ALA A 58 -25.93 11.38 -11.66
N ARG A 59 -25.25 10.43 -11.00
CA ARG A 59 -24.22 10.71 -9.99
C ARG A 59 -22.79 10.45 -10.49
N LEU A 60 -22.59 10.19 -11.78
CA LEU A 60 -21.25 10.01 -12.33
C LEU A 60 -20.39 11.26 -12.11
N PRO A 61 -19.15 11.11 -11.65
CA PRO A 61 -18.25 12.25 -11.54
C PRO A 61 -17.83 12.75 -12.93
N ALA A 62 -17.47 14.02 -13.05
CA ALA A 62 -17.08 14.61 -14.33
C ALA A 62 -15.83 13.95 -14.96
N ASP A 63 -14.98 13.35 -14.13
CA ASP A 63 -13.77 12.62 -14.51
C ASP A 63 -13.96 11.09 -14.44
N PHE A 64 -15.16 10.59 -14.74
CA PHE A 64 -15.47 9.17 -14.64
C PHE A 64 -14.59 8.27 -15.53
N ASP A 65 -14.16 8.76 -16.70
CA ASP A 65 -13.24 8.02 -17.58
C ASP A 65 -11.93 7.67 -16.86
N ARG A 66 -11.41 8.60 -16.05
CA ARG A 66 -10.22 8.34 -15.23
C ARG A 66 -10.49 7.23 -14.21
N VAL A 67 -11.68 7.20 -13.61
CA VAL A 67 -12.06 6.15 -12.66
C VAL A 67 -12.21 4.80 -13.37
N LEU A 68 -12.73 4.78 -14.59
CA LEU A 68 -12.80 3.58 -15.42
C LEU A 68 -11.41 3.04 -15.76
N GLU A 69 -10.46 3.89 -16.14
CA GLU A 69 -9.06 3.47 -16.37
C GLU A 69 -8.45 2.79 -15.14
N ILE A 70 -8.66 3.36 -13.96
CA ILE A 70 -8.17 2.78 -12.70
C ILE A 70 -8.85 1.45 -12.44
N TYR A 71 -10.17 1.34 -12.65
CA TYR A 71 -10.91 0.10 -12.49
C TYR A 71 -10.43 -0.99 -13.45
N ASP A 72 -10.22 -0.67 -14.73
CA ASP A 72 -9.75 -1.64 -15.73
C ASP A 72 -8.35 -2.15 -15.38
N THR A 73 -7.52 -1.28 -14.81
CA THR A 73 -6.16 -1.59 -14.40
C THR A 73 -6.11 -2.42 -13.10
N PHE A 74 -6.79 -1.95 -12.04
CA PHE A 74 -6.77 -2.56 -10.72
C PHE A 74 -7.71 -3.77 -10.59
N GLY A 75 -8.78 -3.82 -11.38
CA GLY A 75 -9.77 -4.89 -11.42
C GLY A 75 -10.82 -4.84 -10.30
N ASN A 76 -11.68 -5.85 -10.24
CA ASN A 76 -12.77 -5.92 -9.26
C ASN A 76 -12.30 -6.25 -7.83
N VAL A 77 -11.77 -5.27 -7.08
CA VAL A 77 -11.24 -5.49 -5.71
C VAL A 77 -12.28 -6.02 -4.70
N GLN A 78 -13.58 -5.99 -5.02
CA GLN A 78 -14.63 -6.60 -4.20
C GLN A 78 -14.57 -8.14 -4.22
N GLU A 79 -14.03 -8.71 -5.30
CA GLU A 79 -13.93 -10.15 -5.55
C GLU A 79 -12.46 -10.59 -5.67
N PHE A 80 -11.60 -9.97 -4.86
CA PHE A 80 -10.23 -10.43 -4.66
C PHE A 80 -9.89 -10.52 -3.16
N LEU A 81 -9.06 -11.50 -2.81
CA LEU A 81 -8.26 -11.39 -1.60
C LEU A 81 -7.04 -10.54 -1.91
N PHE A 82 -6.60 -9.73 -0.96
CA PHE A 82 -5.44 -8.84 -1.18
C PHE A 82 -4.20 -9.59 -1.68
N LYS A 83 -3.89 -10.76 -1.11
CA LYS A 83 -2.73 -11.56 -1.56
C LYS A 83 -2.87 -12.02 -3.02
N THR A 84 -4.04 -12.53 -3.40
CA THR A 84 -4.25 -13.01 -4.78
C THR A 84 -4.23 -11.85 -5.76
N TRP A 85 -4.85 -10.72 -5.41
CA TRP A 85 -4.76 -9.49 -6.19
C TRP A 85 -3.32 -8.98 -6.32
N TRP A 86 -2.55 -9.06 -5.25
CA TRP A 86 -1.17 -8.62 -5.23
C TRP A 86 -0.31 -9.39 -6.23
N VAL A 87 -0.36 -10.73 -6.15
CA VAL A 87 0.39 -11.63 -7.03
C VAL A 87 -0.07 -11.52 -8.48
N ASP A 88 -1.38 -11.33 -8.70
CA ASP A 88 -1.94 -11.17 -10.04
C ASP A 88 -1.50 -9.85 -10.69
N ARG A 89 -1.70 -8.72 -9.97
CA ARG A 89 -1.66 -7.37 -10.55
C ARG A 89 -0.64 -6.44 -9.92
N ALA A 90 -0.56 -6.37 -8.59
CA ALA A 90 0.09 -5.26 -7.91
C ALA A 90 1.57 -5.08 -8.27
N VAL A 91 2.31 -6.16 -8.52
CA VAL A 91 3.72 -6.05 -8.93
C VAL A 91 3.89 -5.42 -10.31
N GLU A 92 2.96 -5.62 -11.23
CA GLU A 92 3.01 -4.93 -12.54
C GLU A 92 2.67 -3.45 -12.40
N LEU A 93 1.80 -3.10 -11.43
CA LEU A 93 1.32 -1.74 -11.18
C LEU A 93 2.34 -0.88 -10.43
N PHE A 94 2.87 -1.40 -9.32
CA PHE A 94 3.74 -0.67 -8.40
C PHE A 94 5.22 -1.04 -8.54
N GLY A 95 5.52 -2.06 -9.35
CA GLY A 95 6.85 -2.60 -9.48
C GLY A 95 7.77 -1.72 -10.30
N ILE A 96 8.99 -1.62 -9.81
CA ILE A 96 10.11 -0.97 -10.49
C ILE A 96 10.94 -2.07 -11.14
N SER A 97 11.41 -1.83 -12.38
CA SER A 97 12.27 -2.79 -13.08
C SER A 97 13.59 -3.03 -12.33
N GLY A 98 13.94 -4.30 -12.20
CA GLY A 98 15.11 -4.80 -11.48
C GLY A 98 14.75 -5.68 -10.28
N ALA A 99 15.76 -6.27 -9.69
CA ALA A 99 15.73 -6.82 -8.34
C ALA A 99 16.09 -5.71 -7.33
N PRO A 100 15.63 -5.79 -6.07
CA PRO A 100 16.02 -4.83 -5.05
C PRO A 100 17.54 -4.83 -4.85
N SER A 101 18.12 -3.64 -4.72
CA SER A 101 19.53 -3.47 -4.36
C SER A 101 19.80 -4.15 -3.03
N LYS A 102 20.81 -5.02 -3.00
CA LYS A 102 21.23 -5.75 -1.81
C LYS A 102 22.75 -5.74 -1.72
N THR A 103 23.28 -5.58 -0.52
CA THR A 103 24.70 -5.77 -0.24
C THR A 103 25.09 -7.23 -0.49
N VAL A 104 26.15 -7.44 -1.27
CA VAL A 104 26.67 -8.77 -1.59
C VAL A 104 28.17 -8.76 -1.31
N SER A 105 28.68 -9.80 -0.64
CA SER A 105 30.12 -10.01 -0.53
C SER A 105 30.64 -10.51 -1.88
N ILE A 106 31.55 -9.74 -2.49
CA ILE A 106 32.12 -10.07 -3.81
C ILE A 106 33.27 -11.05 -3.63
N TYR A 107 34.20 -10.76 -2.73
CA TYR A 107 35.38 -11.59 -2.49
C TYR A 107 35.89 -11.43 -1.05
N LYS A 108 36.49 -12.48 -0.49
CA LYS A 108 37.14 -12.45 0.83
C LYS A 108 38.64 -12.71 0.65
N PHE A 109 39.46 -11.78 1.14
CA PHE A 109 40.91 -11.95 1.19
C PHE A 109 41.31 -12.92 2.31
N ALA A 110 42.24 -13.83 2.03
CA ALA A 110 42.89 -14.64 3.04
C ALA A 110 43.95 -13.82 3.78
N ASN A 111 44.17 -14.13 5.07
CA ASN A 111 45.13 -13.40 5.89
C ASN A 111 46.57 -13.71 5.46
N GLY A 112 47.41 -12.69 5.30
CA GLY A 112 48.86 -12.84 5.08
C GLY A 112 49.30 -13.37 3.70
N THR A 113 48.38 -13.60 2.75
CA THR A 113 48.71 -14.10 1.41
C THR A 113 48.33 -13.10 0.32
N ASN A 114 49.16 -12.98 -0.72
CA ASN A 114 48.81 -12.20 -1.89
C ASN A 114 47.53 -12.77 -2.55
N PRO A 115 46.55 -11.92 -2.89
CA PRO A 115 45.34 -12.39 -3.55
C PRO A 115 45.62 -12.91 -4.94
N ASP A 116 44.91 -13.99 -5.28
CA ASP A 116 44.76 -14.45 -6.65
C ASP A 116 43.95 -13.41 -7.45
N LYS A 117 44.66 -12.61 -8.26
CA LYS A 117 44.08 -11.50 -9.03
C LYS A 117 43.04 -11.98 -10.03
N GLU A 118 43.21 -13.17 -10.61
CA GLU A 118 42.26 -13.71 -11.57
C GLU A 118 40.93 -14.04 -10.91
N LYS A 119 40.96 -14.66 -9.72
CA LYS A 119 39.75 -14.94 -8.94
C LYS A 119 39.03 -13.66 -8.49
N VAL A 120 39.77 -12.64 -8.07
CA VAL A 120 39.19 -11.34 -7.71
C VAL A 120 38.49 -10.72 -8.92
N ASN A 121 39.16 -10.68 -10.08
CA ASN A 121 38.60 -10.12 -11.31
C ASN A 121 37.37 -10.89 -11.79
N ALA A 122 37.40 -12.23 -11.73
CA ALA A 122 36.26 -13.07 -12.06
C ALA A 122 35.05 -12.82 -11.14
N ALA A 123 35.29 -12.64 -9.83
CA ALA A 123 34.23 -12.33 -8.87
C ALA A 123 33.61 -10.94 -9.12
N VAL A 124 34.44 -9.94 -9.41
CA VAL A 124 33.98 -8.59 -9.79
C VAL A 124 33.19 -8.63 -11.10
N GLY A 125 33.69 -9.32 -12.14
CA GLY A 125 33.00 -9.50 -13.41
C GLY A 125 31.63 -10.16 -13.23
N LYS A 126 31.55 -11.27 -12.48
CA LYS A 126 30.29 -11.92 -12.14
C LYS A 126 29.31 -10.97 -11.44
N TYR A 127 29.78 -10.10 -10.55
CA TYR A 127 28.93 -9.09 -9.93
C TYR A 127 28.42 -8.08 -10.96
N LEU A 128 29.28 -7.52 -11.81
CA LEU A 128 28.92 -6.51 -12.79
C LEU A 128 27.94 -7.06 -13.86
N ASP A 129 28.19 -8.27 -14.36
CA ASP A 129 27.48 -8.84 -15.50
C ASP A 129 26.20 -9.59 -15.11
N ALA A 130 26.12 -10.13 -13.90
CA ALA A 130 24.96 -10.89 -13.45
C ALA A 130 24.19 -10.20 -12.31
N THR A 131 24.83 -9.98 -11.17
CA THR A 131 24.13 -9.49 -9.96
C THR A 131 23.65 -8.05 -10.13
N ARG A 132 24.54 -7.15 -10.56
CA ARG A 132 24.27 -5.74 -10.76
C ARG A 132 23.32 -5.52 -11.94
N LEU A 133 23.45 -6.32 -13.00
CA LEU A 133 22.51 -6.30 -14.12
C LEU A 133 21.09 -6.65 -13.67
N LYS A 134 20.92 -7.72 -12.88
CA LYS A 134 19.62 -8.10 -12.29
C LYS A 134 19.03 -7.01 -11.41
N GLN A 135 19.85 -6.22 -10.71
CA GLN A 135 19.42 -5.11 -9.87
C GLN A 135 19.13 -3.81 -10.65
N ASN A 136 19.13 -3.86 -11.99
CA ASN A 136 18.97 -2.69 -12.87
C ASN A 136 20.10 -1.64 -12.69
N LYS A 137 21.33 -2.13 -12.53
CA LYS A 137 22.57 -1.34 -12.55
C LYS A 137 22.58 -0.16 -11.57
N PRO A 138 22.29 -0.36 -10.27
CA PRO A 138 22.32 0.73 -9.30
C PRO A 138 23.74 1.32 -9.20
N PRO A 139 23.88 2.60 -8.80
CA PRO A 139 25.15 3.12 -8.33
C PRO A 139 25.59 2.29 -7.12
N ALA A 140 26.87 1.91 -7.09
CA ALA A 140 27.44 1.08 -6.02
C ALA A 140 28.92 1.41 -5.86
N ILE A 141 29.41 1.29 -4.62
CA ILE A 141 30.82 1.43 -4.29
C ILE A 141 31.38 0.02 -4.09
N LEU A 142 32.53 -0.26 -4.69
CA LEU A 142 33.33 -1.43 -4.34
C LEU A 142 34.17 -1.08 -3.11
N LEU A 143 33.90 -1.74 -1.97
CA LEU A 143 34.53 -1.43 -0.70
C LEU A 143 35.37 -2.61 -0.20
N SER A 144 36.58 -2.32 0.27
CA SER A 144 37.39 -3.26 1.07
C SER A 144 37.05 -3.09 2.55
N ILE A 145 36.67 -4.18 3.23
CA ILE A 145 36.37 -4.17 4.66
C ILE A 145 37.47 -4.96 5.39
N PRO A 146 38.35 -4.30 6.18
CA PRO A 146 39.36 -4.99 6.96
C PRO A 146 38.70 -5.83 8.06
N LEU A 147 39.05 -7.12 8.13
CA LEU A 147 38.49 -8.04 9.12
C LEU A 147 39.30 -8.10 10.43
N ASN A 148 40.41 -7.37 10.51
CA ASN A 148 41.27 -7.23 11.70
C ASN A 148 40.98 -5.98 12.53
N ALA A 149 40.12 -5.08 12.04
CA ALA A 149 39.67 -3.90 12.78
C ALA A 149 38.44 -4.21 13.64
N THR A 150 38.18 -3.38 14.66
CA THR A 150 36.96 -3.56 15.46
C THR A 150 35.73 -3.22 14.63
N ARG A 151 34.61 -3.90 14.90
CA ARG A 151 33.33 -3.64 14.23
C ARG A 151 32.90 -2.16 14.32
N GLN A 152 33.19 -1.51 15.44
CA GLN A 152 32.84 -0.10 15.66
C GLN A 152 33.64 0.85 14.75
N GLN A 153 34.95 0.62 14.59
CA GLN A 153 35.79 1.40 13.67
C GLN A 153 35.33 1.23 12.22
N VAL A 154 35.15 -0.03 11.79
CA VAL A 154 34.68 -0.35 10.43
C VAL A 154 33.33 0.31 10.13
N LEU A 155 32.35 0.25 11.04
CA LEU A 155 31.04 0.88 10.81
C LEU A 155 31.13 2.41 10.75
N LYS A 156 32.02 3.03 11.53
CA LYS A 156 32.26 4.48 11.49
C LYS A 156 32.83 4.89 10.12
N GLU A 157 33.83 4.18 9.63
CA GLU A 157 34.45 4.43 8.31
C GLU A 157 33.47 4.20 7.16
N ILE A 158 32.72 3.09 7.19
CA ILE A 158 31.67 2.81 6.21
C ILE A 158 30.65 3.96 6.18
N LYS A 159 30.22 4.44 7.36
CA LYS A 159 29.27 5.54 7.44
C LYS A 159 29.81 6.81 6.78
N THR A 160 31.05 7.19 7.08
CA THR A 160 31.68 8.37 6.45
C THR A 160 31.75 8.24 4.94
N LEU A 161 32.17 7.07 4.42
CA LEU A 161 32.21 6.84 2.97
C LEU A 161 30.83 6.90 2.32
N LEU A 162 29.81 6.36 3.00
CA LEU A 162 28.42 6.47 2.54
C LEU A 162 27.96 7.93 2.54
N ASP A 163 28.21 8.70 3.61
CA ASP A 163 27.82 10.11 3.70
C ASP A 163 28.43 10.96 2.56
N GLU A 164 29.66 10.63 2.13
CA GLU A 164 30.36 11.30 1.01
C GLU A 164 29.81 10.91 -0.38
N HIS A 165 29.38 9.66 -0.55
CA HIS A 165 29.07 9.09 -1.87
C HIS A 165 27.57 8.82 -2.11
N ILE A 166 26.73 8.95 -1.09
CA ILE A 166 25.27 8.90 -1.25
C ILE A 166 24.86 10.08 -2.12
N GLN A 167 24.69 9.80 -3.41
CA GLN A 167 24.00 10.68 -4.33
C GLN A 167 22.50 10.50 -4.14
N LYS A 168 21.70 11.53 -4.45
CA LYS A 168 20.25 11.35 -4.58
C LYS A 168 20.02 10.19 -5.55
N PRO A 169 19.25 9.15 -5.17
CA PRO A 169 19.09 7.96 -5.99
C PRO A 169 18.64 8.38 -7.40
N ASN A 170 19.35 7.90 -8.42
CA ASN A 170 18.88 8.00 -9.80
C ASN A 170 17.47 7.40 -9.82
N LYS A 171 16.48 8.20 -10.20
CA LYS A 171 15.08 7.76 -10.19
C LYS A 171 14.99 6.55 -11.11
N PRO A 172 14.70 5.35 -10.60
CA PRO A 172 14.46 4.22 -11.47
C PRO A 172 13.24 4.52 -12.34
N ALA A 173 13.05 3.75 -13.43
CA ALA A 173 11.86 3.86 -14.25
C ALA A 173 10.62 3.85 -13.35
N LYS A 174 9.79 4.90 -13.46
CA LYS A 174 8.65 5.08 -12.57
C LYS A 174 7.69 3.90 -12.73
N PRO A 175 7.15 3.35 -11.62
CA PRO A 175 6.07 2.38 -11.72
C PRO A 175 4.85 3.04 -12.38
N LEU A 176 3.90 2.23 -12.86
CA LEU A 176 2.64 2.75 -13.41
C LEU A 176 1.88 3.58 -12.37
N PHE A 177 1.94 3.15 -11.11
CA PHE A 177 1.41 3.88 -9.97
C PHE A 177 2.45 3.94 -8.84
N GLU A 178 2.59 5.10 -8.23
CA GLU A 178 3.38 5.32 -7.03
C GLU A 178 2.51 5.88 -5.91
N LEU A 179 2.93 5.65 -4.66
CA LEU A 179 2.30 6.33 -3.53
C LEU A 179 2.55 7.84 -3.64
N ALA A 180 1.49 8.63 -3.61
CA ALA A 180 1.55 10.09 -3.70
C ALA A 180 2.36 10.71 -2.55
N ASP A 181 2.31 10.09 -1.37
CA ASP A 181 3.11 10.45 -0.20
C ASP A 181 3.37 9.18 0.64
N LYS A 182 4.65 8.86 0.87
CA LYS A 182 5.06 7.73 1.72
C LYS A 182 5.20 8.12 3.20
N ASP A 183 5.37 9.41 3.49
CA ASP A 183 5.63 9.94 4.83
C ASP A 183 4.34 10.38 5.55
N VAL A 184 3.18 10.13 4.95
CA VAL A 184 1.89 10.41 5.58
C VAL A 184 1.76 9.67 6.91
N HIS A 185 1.15 10.32 7.90
CA HIS A 185 0.86 9.69 9.18
C HIS A 185 -0.10 8.50 9.01
N VAL A 186 0.43 7.28 8.95
CA VAL A 186 -0.33 6.04 8.65
C VAL A 186 -1.52 5.82 9.58
N GLN A 187 -1.38 6.13 10.88
CA GLN A 187 -2.52 6.05 11.82
C GLN A 187 -3.72 6.88 11.37
N ASN A 188 -3.51 8.07 10.79
CA ASN A 188 -4.60 8.90 10.30
C ASN A 188 -5.36 8.21 9.15
N ILE A 189 -4.65 7.47 8.30
CA ILE A 189 -5.23 6.66 7.21
C ILE A 189 -6.02 5.48 7.79
N ILE A 190 -5.49 4.82 8.82
CA ILE A 190 -6.16 3.74 9.54
C ILE A 190 -7.46 4.25 10.17
N ASP A 191 -7.40 5.34 10.93
CA ASP A 191 -8.58 5.93 11.59
C ASP A 191 -9.64 6.34 10.57
N ALA A 192 -9.22 6.95 9.45
CA ALA A 192 -10.12 7.31 8.36
C ALA A 192 -10.82 6.09 7.77
N MET A 193 -10.06 5.03 7.46
CA MET A 193 -10.62 3.80 6.93
C MET A 193 -11.59 3.14 7.91
N SER A 194 -11.23 3.08 9.19
CA SER A 194 -12.09 2.52 10.25
C SER A 194 -13.43 3.26 10.32
N VAL A 195 -13.40 4.60 10.35
CA VAL A 195 -14.64 5.40 10.39
C VAL A 195 -15.53 5.13 9.16
N LEU A 196 -14.94 5.07 7.96
CA LEU A 196 -15.71 4.81 6.74
C LEU A 196 -16.27 3.39 6.69
N TRP A 197 -15.47 2.40 7.12
CA TRP A 197 -15.89 1.00 7.17
C TRP A 197 -17.01 0.79 8.19
N ILE A 198 -16.91 1.36 9.39
CA ILE A 198 -17.97 1.26 10.40
C ILE A 198 -19.22 2.01 9.95
N ARG A 199 -19.07 3.19 9.33
CA ARG A 199 -20.21 3.91 8.73
C ARG A 199 -20.96 3.05 7.72
N ALA A 200 -20.26 2.24 6.92
CA ALA A 200 -20.86 1.29 6.00
C ALA A 200 -21.49 0.08 6.73
N ALA A 201 -20.81 -0.47 7.74
CA ALA A 201 -21.26 -1.64 8.47
C ALA A 201 -22.45 -1.36 9.41
N ARG A 202 -22.63 -0.10 9.83
CA ARG A 202 -23.66 0.39 10.76
C ARG A 202 -24.25 1.71 10.24
N PRO A 203 -25.07 1.67 9.17
CA PRO A 203 -25.60 2.89 8.54
C PRO A 203 -26.55 3.70 9.44
N ASP A 204 -27.18 3.03 10.41
CA ASP A 204 -28.11 3.56 11.41
C ASP A 204 -27.43 4.24 12.60
N TRP A 205 -26.13 3.98 12.82
CA TRP A 205 -25.40 4.57 13.94
C TRP A 205 -25.17 6.06 13.76
N ARG A 206 -25.29 6.79 14.88
CA ARG A 206 -24.92 8.20 14.98
C ARG A 206 -23.40 8.34 14.92
N LEU A 207 -22.92 9.51 14.49
CA LEU A 207 -21.49 9.74 14.29
C LEU A 207 -20.68 9.63 15.59
N TRP A 208 -21.24 10.00 16.75
CA TRP A 208 -20.54 9.81 18.02
C TRP A 208 -20.34 8.33 18.37
N GLN A 209 -21.31 7.45 18.07
CA GLN A 209 -21.19 6.00 18.30
C GLN A 209 -20.08 5.40 17.42
N ILE A 210 -20.01 5.84 16.16
CA ILE A 210 -18.93 5.46 15.24
C ILE A 210 -17.58 5.96 15.77
N GLY A 211 -17.54 7.19 16.30
CA GLY A 211 -16.33 7.79 16.87
C GLY A 211 -15.82 7.03 18.09
N GLU A 212 -16.74 6.60 18.96
CA GLU A 212 -16.45 5.81 20.15
C GLU A 212 -15.89 4.44 19.78
N GLU A 213 -16.55 3.74 18.86
CA GLU A 213 -16.11 2.43 18.36
C GLU A 213 -14.74 2.52 17.66
N CYS A 214 -14.51 3.58 16.88
CA CYS A 214 -13.23 3.85 16.24
C CYS A 214 -12.16 4.40 17.20
N LYS A 215 -12.50 4.63 18.48
CA LYS A 215 -11.62 5.22 19.49
C LYS A 215 -11.00 6.55 19.05
N ILE A 216 -11.77 7.39 18.37
CA ILE A 216 -11.35 8.72 17.94
C ILE A 216 -11.16 9.61 19.17
N LYS A 217 -9.91 9.89 19.53
CA LYS A 217 -9.57 10.71 20.71
C LYS A 217 -9.19 12.13 20.32
N LYS A 218 -9.50 13.08 21.21
CA LYS A 218 -8.96 14.45 21.16
C LYS A 218 -7.46 14.40 21.45
N THR A 219 -6.63 14.87 20.53
CA THR A 219 -5.17 14.88 20.66
C THR A 219 -4.63 15.92 21.64
N ARG A 220 -5.48 16.79 22.19
CA ARG A 220 -5.09 17.78 23.21
C ARG A 220 -5.69 17.42 24.56
N LYS A 221 -4.84 17.24 25.57
CA LYS A 221 -5.26 17.26 26.97
C LYS A 221 -6.01 18.57 27.21
N SER A 222 -7.26 18.47 27.62
CA SER A 222 -8.01 19.62 28.15
C SER A 222 -7.18 20.22 29.29
N ARG A 223 -7.00 21.54 29.30
CA ARG A 223 -6.41 22.27 30.45
C ARG A 223 -7.41 22.44 31.60
N SER A 224 -8.62 21.91 31.47
CA SER A 224 -9.72 22.11 32.40
C SER A 224 -10.34 20.77 32.82
N PRO A 225 -10.81 20.64 34.08
CA PRO A 225 -11.61 19.51 34.52
C PRO A 225 -12.87 19.40 33.65
N ASP A 226 -13.30 18.17 33.43
CA ASP A 226 -14.25 17.69 32.42
C ASP A 226 -15.49 18.60 32.15
N PRO A 227 -15.79 18.96 30.88
CA PRO A 227 -17.08 19.55 30.52
C PRO A 227 -18.13 18.44 30.37
N ASP A 228 -19.39 18.80 30.66
CA ASP A 228 -20.62 18.01 30.51
C ASP A 228 -20.56 16.88 29.45
N ALA A 229 -21.09 15.70 29.78
CA ALA A 229 -21.10 14.52 28.90
C ALA A 229 -21.69 14.81 27.51
N PHE A 230 -22.65 15.75 27.45
CA PHE A 230 -23.23 16.23 26.19
C PHE A 230 -22.21 16.93 25.28
N ASP A 231 -21.35 17.78 25.83
CA ASP A 231 -20.31 18.51 25.09
C ASP A 231 -19.20 17.56 24.59
N SER A 232 -18.89 16.54 25.38
CA SER A 232 -17.97 15.47 24.99
C SER A 232 -18.51 14.65 23.81
N MET A 233 -19.80 14.29 23.82
CA MET A 233 -20.47 13.59 22.72
C MET A 233 -20.50 14.43 21.44
N ARG A 234 -20.87 15.72 21.54
CA ARG A 234 -20.91 16.64 20.39
C ARG A 234 -19.52 16.85 19.79
N THR A 235 -18.49 16.96 20.63
CA THR A 235 -17.10 17.06 20.18
C THR A 235 -16.68 15.81 19.40
N LEU A 236 -16.98 14.62 19.93
CA LEU A 236 -16.68 13.35 19.27
C LEU A 236 -17.40 13.22 17.93
N GLU A 237 -18.67 13.61 17.86
CA GLU A 237 -19.44 13.65 16.62
C GLU A 237 -18.79 14.56 15.56
N GLN A 238 -18.39 15.77 15.93
CA GLN A 238 -17.71 16.70 15.00
C GLN A 238 -16.37 16.13 14.50
N MET A 239 -15.57 15.54 15.39
CA MET A 239 -14.30 14.92 15.03
C MET A 239 -14.50 13.74 14.06
N THR A 240 -15.51 12.91 14.34
CA THR A 240 -15.85 11.75 13.50
C THR A 240 -16.39 12.20 12.14
N SER A 241 -17.21 13.25 12.10
CA SER A 241 -17.69 13.86 10.85
C SER A 241 -16.53 14.32 9.96
N ARG A 242 -15.55 15.03 10.55
CA ARG A 242 -14.34 15.46 9.83
C ARG A 242 -13.54 14.27 9.31
N LYS A 243 -13.36 13.24 10.15
CA LYS A 243 -12.63 12.03 9.79
C LYS A 243 -13.31 11.25 8.67
N LEU A 244 -14.64 11.12 8.72
CA LEU A 244 -15.45 10.48 7.69
C LEU A 244 -15.30 11.21 6.35
N LYS A 245 -15.35 12.55 6.37
CA LYS A 245 -15.13 13.37 5.17
C LYS A 245 -13.73 13.15 4.59
N THR A 246 -12.69 13.13 5.43
CA THR A 246 -11.32 12.80 5.00
C THR A 246 -11.26 11.40 4.38
N ALA A 247 -11.91 10.41 4.99
CA ALA A 247 -11.92 9.04 4.50
C ALA A 247 -12.58 8.93 3.11
N MET A 248 -13.69 9.64 2.90
CA MET A 248 -14.36 9.71 1.59
C MET A 248 -13.44 10.31 0.53
N TYR A 249 -12.69 11.36 0.85
CA TYR A 249 -11.73 11.95 -0.08
C TYR A 249 -10.57 11.00 -0.40
N ILE A 250 -10.06 10.28 0.59
CA ILE A 250 -9.03 9.26 0.37
C ILE A 250 -9.55 8.16 -0.57
N ALA A 251 -10.77 7.66 -0.34
CA ALA A 251 -11.38 6.64 -1.20
C ALA A 251 -11.52 7.13 -2.65
N GLU A 252 -12.05 8.33 -2.84
CA GLU A 252 -12.29 8.90 -4.17
C GLU A 252 -10.99 9.28 -4.89
N ASN A 253 -9.96 9.72 -4.18
CA ASN A 253 -8.63 9.94 -4.78
C ASN A 253 -7.94 8.62 -5.13
N ALA A 254 -8.11 7.57 -4.32
CA ALA A 254 -7.61 6.22 -4.63
C ALA A 254 -8.18 5.72 -5.97
N ALA A 255 -9.48 5.95 -6.21
CA ALA A 255 -10.17 5.62 -7.45
C ALA A 255 -9.70 6.43 -8.67
N ARG A 256 -8.89 7.47 -8.47
CA ARG A 256 -8.25 8.29 -9.53
C ARG A 256 -6.77 7.97 -9.72
N GLY A 257 -6.25 7.00 -8.96
CA GLY A 257 -4.84 6.63 -8.98
C GLY A 257 -3.96 7.48 -8.07
N ILE A 258 -4.55 8.31 -7.19
CA ILE A 258 -3.83 9.26 -6.34
C ILE A 258 -3.98 8.83 -4.88
N PHE A 259 -3.04 8.05 -4.37
CA PHE A 259 -3.12 7.53 -3.02
C PHE A 259 -1.76 7.53 -2.31
N PRO A 260 -1.70 7.87 -1.02
CA PRO A 260 -2.76 8.44 -0.20
C PRO A 260 -2.95 9.92 -0.51
N SER A 261 -4.20 10.40 -0.56
CA SER A 261 -4.47 11.84 -0.69
C SER A 261 -5.75 12.23 0.04
N GLN A 262 -5.65 13.26 0.88
CA GLN A 262 -6.76 13.82 1.66
C GLN A 262 -7.35 15.08 1.00
N ALA A 263 -6.78 15.50 -0.13
CA ALA A 263 -7.28 16.65 -0.87
C ALA A 263 -8.72 16.39 -1.33
N LYS A 264 -9.57 17.42 -1.29
CA LYS A 264 -10.92 17.32 -1.84
C LYS A 264 -10.83 17.06 -3.35
N PRO A 265 -11.39 15.96 -3.88
CA PRO A 265 -11.44 15.74 -5.32
C PRO A 265 -12.29 16.81 -6.01
N LYS A 266 -11.94 17.18 -7.25
CA LYS A 266 -12.69 18.19 -8.03
C LYS A 266 -14.14 17.77 -8.23
N SER A 267 -14.35 16.51 -8.59
CA SER A 267 -15.64 15.83 -8.66
C SER A 267 -15.54 14.56 -7.84
N TYR A 268 -16.61 14.16 -7.15
CA TYR A 268 -16.66 12.93 -6.38
C TYR A 268 -18.10 12.51 -6.14
N VAL A 269 -18.29 11.23 -5.87
CA VAL A 269 -19.61 10.66 -5.63
C VAL A 269 -19.87 10.62 -4.13
N LYS A 270 -21.07 11.05 -3.72
CA LYS A 270 -21.46 11.02 -2.31
C LYS A 270 -21.56 9.57 -1.84
N PHE A 271 -20.99 9.31 -0.67
CA PHE A 271 -21.05 8.00 -0.03
C PHE A 271 -22.44 7.74 0.54
N ASP A 272 -23.07 6.63 0.15
CA ASP A 272 -24.31 6.12 0.74
C ASP A 272 -24.00 4.94 1.69
N PRO A 273 -24.16 5.13 3.01
CA PRO A 273 -23.95 4.08 4.01
C PRO A 273 -24.79 2.82 3.77
N THR A 274 -26.02 2.97 3.30
CA THR A 274 -26.96 1.84 3.10
C THR A 274 -26.55 1.02 1.89
N GLU A 275 -26.15 1.68 0.80
CA GLU A 275 -25.58 1.05 -0.38
C GLU A 275 -24.32 0.24 -0.01
N PHE A 276 -23.39 0.88 0.70
CA PHE A 276 -22.12 0.25 1.07
C PHE A 276 -22.27 -0.84 2.13
N SER A 277 -23.29 -0.78 2.99
CA SER A 277 -23.64 -1.90 3.88
C SER A 277 -23.93 -3.18 3.09
N LYS A 278 -24.73 -3.06 2.02
CA LYS A 278 -25.06 -4.20 1.14
C LYS A 278 -23.82 -4.71 0.39
N ILE A 279 -22.98 -3.80 -0.11
CA ILE A 279 -21.74 -4.15 -0.82
C ILE A 279 -20.78 -4.88 0.12
N LEU A 280 -20.54 -4.36 1.32
CA LEU A 280 -19.63 -4.98 2.29
C LEU A 280 -20.14 -6.34 2.79
N SER A 281 -21.44 -6.50 2.95
CA SER A 281 -22.04 -7.80 3.29
C SER A 281 -21.73 -8.84 2.20
N LYS A 282 -21.94 -8.47 0.92
CA LYS A 282 -21.61 -9.34 -0.22
C LYS A 282 -20.11 -9.64 -0.30
N LYS A 283 -19.23 -8.63 -0.19
CA LYS A 283 -17.78 -8.81 -0.15
C LYS A 283 -17.36 -9.74 0.97
N THR A 284 -17.90 -9.57 2.17
CA THR A 284 -17.56 -10.40 3.34
C THR A 284 -17.97 -11.86 3.13
N ALA A 285 -19.17 -12.11 2.60
CA ALA A 285 -19.62 -13.45 2.26
C ALA A 285 -18.71 -14.09 1.19
N TRP A 286 -18.36 -13.35 0.14
CA TRP A 286 -17.45 -13.80 -0.90
C TRP A 286 -16.05 -14.13 -0.34
N ILE A 287 -15.48 -13.25 0.49
CA ILE A 287 -14.17 -13.46 1.14
C ILE A 287 -14.18 -14.75 1.97
N LYS A 288 -15.25 -15.00 2.74
CA LYS A 288 -15.36 -16.21 3.56
C LYS A 288 -15.34 -17.47 2.69
N LYS A 289 -16.12 -17.48 1.60
CA LYS A 289 -16.17 -18.57 0.64
C LYS A 289 -14.82 -18.81 -0.03
N GLU A 290 -14.18 -17.73 -0.50
CA GLU A 290 -12.91 -17.83 -1.22
C GLU A 290 -11.75 -18.28 -0.34
N LYS A 291 -11.70 -17.81 0.92
CA LYS A 291 -10.72 -18.30 1.89
C LYS A 291 -10.87 -19.80 2.15
N ALA A 292 -12.10 -20.28 2.31
CA ALA A 292 -12.36 -21.71 2.51
C ALA A 292 -11.87 -22.53 1.30
N ARG A 293 -12.21 -22.10 0.08
CA ARG A 293 -11.76 -22.72 -1.17
C ARG A 293 -10.25 -22.84 -1.27
N ILE A 294 -9.51 -21.77 -0.98
CA ILE A 294 -8.03 -21.77 -1.03
C ILE A 294 -7.43 -22.69 0.03
N LEU A 295 -7.99 -22.70 1.24
CA LEU A 295 -7.50 -23.56 2.33
C LEU A 295 -7.77 -25.04 2.05
N GLU A 296 -8.89 -25.39 1.42
CA GLU A 296 -9.18 -26.75 0.96
C GLU A 296 -8.20 -27.20 -0.12
N GLN A 297 -7.93 -26.35 -1.13
CA GLN A 297 -6.94 -26.65 -2.17
C GLN A 297 -5.53 -26.84 -1.60
N ALA A 298 -5.16 -26.07 -0.57
CA ALA A 298 -3.87 -26.19 0.10
C ALA A 298 -3.72 -27.46 0.97
N LYS A 299 -4.82 -28.20 1.24
CA LYS A 299 -4.77 -29.50 1.93
C LYS A 299 -4.61 -30.68 0.96
N LEU A 300 -4.97 -30.47 -0.31
CA LEU A 300 -4.92 -31.48 -1.36
C LEU A 300 -3.55 -31.52 -2.08
N ASN A 301 -2.73 -30.48 -1.87
CA ASN A 301 -1.37 -30.34 -2.39
C ASN A 301 -0.35 -30.45 -1.26
#